data_AF-A0A2E5WE96-F1
#
_entry.id   AF-A0A2E5WE96-F1
#
_cell.length_a   1.000
_cell.length_b   1.000
_cell.length_c   1.000
_cell.angle_alpha   90.00
_cell.angle_beta   90.00
_cell.angle_gamma   90.00
#
_symmetry.space_group_name_H-M   'P 1'
#
loop_
_entity.id
_entity.type
_entity.pdbx_description
1 polymer ?
#
loop_
_entity_poly.entity_id
_entity_poly.type
_entity_poly.pdbx_seq_one_letter_code
_entity_poly.pdbx_strand_id
1 'polypeptide(L)'
;MPSTRDPAFVTTFSRMRILITGASGTIGVKLVPDLEREHKLILLSRRAHADPRYRQVDVCKIDQVIAATGEADAIIHLAIATGHGL
;
A
#
# COMPACT_ATOMS: atom_id res chain seq x y z
N MET A 1 18.53 -16.45 -11.07
CA MET A 1 17.62 -15.31 -10.80
C MET A 1 17.42 -14.58 -12.11
N PRO A 2 16.19 -14.45 -12.63
CA PRO A 2 15.94 -13.61 -13.78
C PRO A 2 16.24 -12.14 -13.44
N SER A 3 16.84 -11.44 -14.40
CA SER A 3 17.33 -10.07 -14.29
C SER A 3 16.16 -9.07 -14.34
N THR A 4 16.18 -8.06 -13.47
CA THR A 4 15.24 -6.92 -13.51
C THR A 4 15.36 -6.06 -14.77
N ARG A 5 16.28 -6.39 -15.69
CA ARG A 5 16.52 -5.69 -16.96
C ARG A 5 15.91 -6.40 -18.17
N ASP A 6 15.16 -7.48 -17.98
CA ASP A 6 14.45 -8.15 -19.08
C ASP A 6 13.13 -7.42 -19.37
N PRO A 7 12.95 -6.81 -20.56
CA PRO A 7 11.71 -6.13 -20.91
C PRO A 7 10.48 -7.07 -20.90
N ALA A 8 10.65 -8.37 -21.13
CA ALA A 8 9.55 -9.35 -21.02
C ALA A 8 9.17 -9.65 -19.55
N PHE A 9 10.10 -9.50 -18.61
CA PHE A 9 9.82 -9.53 -17.17
C PHE A 9 9.03 -8.28 -16.74
N VAL A 10 9.35 -7.13 -17.32
CA VAL A 10 8.70 -5.83 -17.03
C VAL A 10 7.28 -5.75 -17.61
N THR A 11 7.00 -6.38 -18.76
CA THR A 11 5.66 -6.37 -19.38
C THR A 11 4.68 -7.40 -18.83
N THR A 12 5.13 -8.31 -17.97
CA THR A 12 4.26 -9.39 -17.40
C THR A 12 3.74 -9.06 -16.00
N PHE A 13 4.17 -7.96 -15.38
CA PHE A 13 3.45 -7.43 -14.21
C PHE A 13 2.19 -6.73 -14.68
N SER A 14 1.21 -7.55 -15.07
CA SER A 14 -0.21 -7.21 -15.11
C SER A 14 -0.53 -6.26 -13.97
N ARG A 15 -1.27 -5.19 -14.26
CA ARG A 15 -1.76 -4.18 -13.30
C ARG A 15 -2.08 -4.81 -11.93
N MET A 16 -1.13 -4.72 -11.00
CA MET A 16 -1.21 -5.38 -9.68
C MET A 16 -2.17 -4.66 -8.74
N ARG A 17 -2.65 -5.38 -7.73
CA ARG A 17 -3.39 -4.85 -6.58
C ARG A 17 -2.42 -4.67 -5.42
N ILE A 18 -1.95 -3.44 -5.23
CA ILE A 18 -0.93 -3.12 -4.22
C ILE A 18 -1.60 -2.55 -2.98
N LEU A 19 -1.37 -3.19 -1.83
CA LEU A 19 -1.79 -2.68 -0.54
C LEU A 19 -0.70 -1.80 0.08
N ILE A 20 -1.08 -0.61 0.53
CA ILE A 20 -0.16 0.33 1.16
C ILE A 20 -0.62 0.61 2.60
N THR A 21 0.15 0.18 3.61
CA THR A 21 -0.09 0.60 5.00
C THR A 21 0.52 1.97 5.24
N GLY A 22 -0.14 2.83 6.02
CA GLY A 22 0.36 4.18 6.27
C GLY A 22 0.26 5.09 5.04
N ALA A 23 -0.68 4.81 4.13
CA ALA A 23 -0.84 5.49 2.85
C ALA A 23 -1.14 7.00 2.97
N SER A 24 -1.65 7.46 4.11
CA SER A 24 -1.90 8.89 4.38
C SER A 24 -0.75 9.58 5.11
N GLY A 25 0.35 8.86 5.38
CA GLY A 25 1.56 9.41 5.98
C GLY A 25 2.50 10.05 4.95
N THR A 26 3.59 10.65 5.44
CA THR A 26 4.53 11.46 4.65
C THR A 26 5.06 10.79 3.38
N ILE A 27 5.38 9.48 3.44
CA ILE A 27 5.86 8.72 2.27
C ILE A 27 4.67 8.30 1.40
N GLY A 28 3.59 7.81 2.03
CA GLY A 28 2.40 7.32 1.33
C GLY A 28 1.79 8.35 0.39
N VAL A 29 1.61 9.59 0.84
CA VAL A 29 1.00 10.67 0.03
C VAL A 29 1.82 11.04 -1.21
N LYS A 30 3.13 10.75 -1.22
CA LYS A 30 4.01 10.95 -2.37
C LYS A 30 4.02 9.75 -3.30
N LEU A 31 3.93 8.54 -2.74
CA LEU A 31 4.02 7.29 -3.50
C LEU A 31 2.70 6.94 -4.21
N VAL A 32 1.55 7.24 -3.60
CA VAL A 32 0.22 6.90 -4.13
C VAL A 32 -0.03 7.46 -5.54
N PRO A 33 0.22 8.76 -5.83
CA PRO A 33 -0.02 9.33 -7.16
C PRO A 33 0.81 8.68 -8.28
N ASP A 34 1.99 8.16 -7.96
CA ASP A 34 2.85 7.53 -8.94
C ASP A 34 2.41 6.09 -9.22
N LEU A 35 2.14 5.31 -8.16
CA LEU A 35 1.73 3.91 -8.31
C LEU A 35 0.29 3.74 -8.85
N GLU A 36 -0.62 4.67 -8.58
CA GLU A 36 -2.02 4.55 -9.04
C GLU A 36 -2.19 4.68 -10.55
N ARG A 37 -1.19 5.23 -11.25
CA ARG A 37 -1.16 5.31 -12.72
C ARG A 37 -1.00 3.94 -13.37
N GLU A 38 -0.34 3.01 -12.69
CA GLU A 38 0.07 1.71 -13.24
C GLU A 38 -0.60 0.53 -12.54
N HIS A 39 -1.08 0.73 -11.31
CA HIS A 39 -1.57 -0.33 -10.44
C HIS A 39 -2.93 0.03 -9.82
N LYS A 40 -3.64 -0.97 -9.29
CA LYS A 40 -4.81 -0.77 -8.41
C LYS A 40 -4.31 -0.68 -6.97
N LEU A 41 -4.72 0.33 -6.22
CA LEU A 41 -4.24 0.51 -4.85
C LEU A 41 -5.30 0.18 -3.81
N ILE A 42 -4.88 -0.46 -2.72
CA ILE A 42 -5.65 -0.64 -1.48
C ILE A 42 -4.97 0.24 -0.43
N LEU A 43 -5.57 1.38 -0.11
CA LEU A 43 -4.96 2.40 0.74
C LEU A 43 -5.40 2.22 2.19
N LEU A 44 -4.47 1.95 3.10
CA LEU A 44 -4.76 1.81 4.52
C LEU A 44 -4.19 2.96 5.34
N SER A 45 -5.01 3.49 6.25
CA SER A 45 -4.59 4.46 7.26
C SER A 45 -5.18 4.10 8.62
N ARG A 46 -4.43 4.33 9.70
CA ARG A 46 -4.96 4.11 11.06
C ARG A 46 -6.04 5.12 11.45
N ARG A 47 -5.93 6.35 10.95
CA ARG A 47 -6.91 7.42 11.17
C ARG A 47 -7.97 7.38 10.06
N ALA A 48 -9.19 7.80 10.41
CA ALA A 48 -10.22 8.09 9.42
C ALA A 48 -9.72 9.13 8.40
N HIS A 49 -10.20 9.03 7.17
CA HIS A 49 -9.76 9.87 6.07
C HIS A 49 -10.97 10.31 5.24
N ALA A 50 -10.92 11.53 4.69
CA ALA A 50 -12.03 12.10 3.93
C ALA A 50 -12.20 11.44 2.54
N ASP A 51 -11.10 11.01 1.92
CA ASP A 51 -11.14 10.24 0.68
C ASP A 51 -11.63 8.81 0.96
N PRO A 52 -12.77 8.37 0.37
CA PRO A 52 -13.35 7.05 0.61
C PRO A 52 -12.51 5.89 0.06
N ARG A 53 -11.47 6.16 -0.75
CA ARG A 53 -10.51 5.13 -1.19
C ARG A 53 -9.68 4.59 -0.03
N TYR A 54 -9.55 5.35 1.06
CA TYR A 54 -8.81 4.94 2.25
C TYR A 54 -9.68 4.09 3.17
N ARG A 55 -9.17 2.92 3.53
CA ARG A 55 -9.77 2.06 4.55
C ARG A 55 -9.09 2.34 5.89
N GLN A 56 -9.90 2.62 6.91
CA GLN A 56 -9.38 2.79 8.26
C GLN A 56 -8.99 1.43 8.84
N VAL A 57 -7.69 1.22 9.06
CA VAL A 57 -7.13 -0.04 9.59
C VAL A 57 -6.03 0.27 10.59
N ASP A 58 -6.13 -0.33 11.78
CA ASP A 58 -5.05 -0.40 12.75
C ASP A 58 -4.23 -1.66 12.53
N VAL A 59 -2.95 -1.50 12.16
CA VAL A 59 -2.04 -2.63 11.89
C VAL A 59 -1.72 -3.47 13.13
N CYS A 60 -2.01 -2.95 14.33
CA CYS A 60 -1.93 -3.73 15.58
C CYS A 60 -3.15 -4.65 15.80
N LYS A 61 -4.18 -4.57 14.96
CA LYS A 61 -5.38 -5.43 15.01
C LYS A 61 -5.32 -6.45 13.88
N ILE A 62 -4.80 -7.65 14.18
CA ILE A 62 -4.49 -8.68 13.17
C ILE A 62 -5.69 -9.02 12.27
N ASP A 63 -6.90 -9.10 12.80
CA ASP A 63 -8.10 -9.41 12.01
C ASP A 63 -8.39 -8.32 10.96
N GLN A 64 -8.15 -7.05 11.29
CA GLN A 64 -8.30 -5.95 10.34
C GLN A 64 -7.25 -6.02 9.22
N VAL A 65 -6.02 -6.41 9.57
CA VAL A 65 -4.94 -6.60 8.60
C VAL A 65 -5.28 -7.75 7.65
N ILE A 66 -5.69 -8.91 8.18
CA ILE A 66 -6.09 -10.07 7.38
C ILE A 66 -7.22 -9.68 6.42
N ALA A 67 -8.28 -9.05 6.93
CA ALA A 67 -9.41 -8.59 6.11
C ALA A 67 -8.99 -7.59 5.03
N ALA A 68 -8.02 -6.73 5.31
CA ALA A 68 -7.51 -5.76 4.35
C ALA A 68 -6.59 -6.36 3.29
N THR A 69 -5.79 -7.39 3.65
CA THR A 69 -4.78 -8.00 2.78
C THR A 69 -5.32 -8.91 1.68
N GLY A 70 -6.58 -9.35 1.78
CA GLY A 70 -7.11 -10.48 1.00
C GLY A 70 -6.74 -10.49 -0.49
N GLU A 71 -7.05 -9.42 -1.24
CA GLU A 71 -6.86 -9.39 -2.70
C GLU A 71 -5.56 -8.70 -3.14
N ALA A 72 -4.60 -8.52 -2.24
CA ALA A 72 -3.35 -7.84 -2.57
C ALA A 72 -2.35 -8.82 -3.23
N ASP A 73 -1.82 -8.41 -4.38
CA ASP A 73 -0.70 -9.11 -5.04
C ASP A 73 0.64 -8.74 -4.38
N ALA A 74 0.73 -7.52 -3.84
CA ALA A 74 1.90 -6.99 -3.17
C ALA A 74 1.53 -6.06 -2.00
N ILE A 75 2.41 -5.98 -1.01
CA ILE A 75 2.24 -5.11 0.17
C ILE A 75 3.44 -4.18 0.28
N ILE A 76 3.17 -2.87 0.35
CA ILE A 76 4.12 -1.84 0.72
C ILE A 76 3.77 -1.38 2.14
N HIS A 77 4.59 -1.79 3.11
CA HIS A 77 4.33 -1.50 4.51
C HIS A 77 5.05 -0.22 4.96
N LEU A 78 4.33 0.89 5.12
CA LEU A 78 4.88 2.17 5.60
C LEU A 78 4.36 2.57 6.98
N ALA A 79 3.36 1.87 7.52
CA ALA A 79 2.81 2.15 8.84
C ALA A 79 3.83 1.81 9.92
N ILE A 80 4.43 2.83 10.52
CA ILE A 80 5.33 2.70 11.66
C ILE A 80 4.88 3.62 12.80
N ALA A 81 5.09 3.19 14.05
CA ALA A 81 5.11 4.12 15.16
C ALA A 81 6.42 4.90 15.05
N THR A 82 6.35 6.14 14.55
CA THR A 82 7.50 7.03 14.65
C THR A 82 7.65 7.38 16.13
N GLY A 83 8.75 6.99 16.77
CA GLY A 83 9.02 7.25 18.19
C GLY A 83 9.17 8.73 18.55
N HIS A 84 8.80 9.65 17.65
CA HIS A 84 8.67 11.08 17.94
C HIS A 84 7.31 11.31 18.58
N GLY A 85 7.19 10.90 19.84
CA GLY A 85 6.15 11.43 20.71
C GLY A 85 6.40 12.91 20.92
N LEU A 86 5.45 13.74 20.48
CA LEU A 86 5.11 15.02 21.09
C LEU A 86 3.60 15.05 21.24
#